data_AF-A0A929DF19-F1
#
_entry.id   AF-A0A929DF19-F1
#
_cell.length_a   1.000
_cell.length_b   1.000
_cell.length_c   1.000
_cell.angle_alpha   90.00
_cell.angle_beta   90.00
_cell.angle_gamma   90.00
#
_symmetry.space_group_name_H-M   'P 1'
#
loop_
_entity.id
_entity.type
_entity.pdbx_description
1 polymer ?
#
loop_
_entity_poly.entity_id
_entity_poly.type
_entity_poly.pdbx_seq_one_letter_code
_entity_poly.pdbx_strand_id
1 'polypeptide(L)'
;MKSVPVIPNEPVPEDVDYNFWLGPAPKRPFNRNRFHFNFRWFWDYAGGMMTDWGVHIIDYALFGMKQYAPKSVMSMGGELGL
;
A
#
# COMPACT_ATOMS: atom_id res chain seq x y z
N MET A 1 7.91 18.57 -5.66
CA MET A 1 8.25 17.44 -4.77
C MET A 1 9.31 16.61 -5.49
N LYS A 2 10.41 16.20 -4.83
CA LYS A 2 11.41 15.33 -5.46
C LYS A 2 10.96 13.88 -5.34
N SER A 3 11.11 13.10 -6.42
CA SER A 3 10.88 11.66 -6.37
C SER A 3 11.88 10.98 -5.43
N VAL A 4 11.46 9.87 -4.83
CA VAL A 4 12.37 9.03 -4.04
C VAL A 4 13.42 8.43 -5.00
N PRO A 5 14.72 8.60 -4.75
CA PRO A 5 15.76 8.02 -5.59
C PRO A 5 15.64 6.49 -5.62
N VAL A 6 15.87 5.88 -6.78
CA VAL A 6 15.94 4.41 -6.88
C VAL A 6 17.25 3.95 -6.23
N ILE A 7 17.15 3.02 -5.27
CA ILE A 7 18.31 2.43 -4.57
C ILE A 7 18.39 0.93 -4.86
N PRO A 8 19.60 0.34 -4.88
CA PRO A 8 19.77 -1.10 -5.01
C PRO A 8 19.18 -1.84 -3.79
N ASN A 9 18.94 -3.13 -3.96
CA ASN A 9 18.55 -4.01 -2.85
C ASN A 9 19.74 -4.19 -1.89
N GLU A 10 19.43 -4.45 -0.63
CA GLU A 10 20.42 -4.61 0.44
C GLU A 10 20.04 -5.77 1.38
N PRO A 11 20.97 -6.26 2.21
CA PRO A 11 20.66 -7.25 3.23
C PRO A 11 19.58 -6.75 4.19
N VAL A 12 18.74 -7.67 4.68
CA VAL A 12 17.78 -7.37 5.73
C VAL A 12 18.55 -6.95 7.00
N PRO A 13 18.16 -5.86 7.69
CA PRO A 13 18.75 -5.51 8.99
C PRO A 13 18.61 -6.65 10.01
N GLU A 14 19.59 -6.79 10.90
CA GLU A 14 19.66 -7.91 11.86
C GLU A 14 18.45 -8.01 12.79
N ASP A 15 17.79 -6.89 13.07
CA ASP A 15 16.64 -6.75 13.96
C ASP A 15 15.27 -6.85 13.22
N VAL A 16 15.28 -7.19 11.93
CA VAL A 16 14.06 -7.23 11.09
C VAL A 16 13.75 -8.66 10.64
N ASP A 17 12.61 -9.19 11.08
CA ASP A 17 12.01 -10.38 10.46
C ASP A 17 11.23 -9.94 9.20
N TYR A 18 11.95 -9.90 8.08
CA TYR A 18 11.38 -9.45 6.82
C TYR A 18 10.38 -10.45 6.22
N ASN A 19 10.52 -11.75 6.50
CA ASN A 19 9.57 -12.75 6.03
C ASN A 19 8.22 -12.56 6.75
N PHE A 20 8.25 -12.32 8.05
CA PHE A 20 7.06 -11.98 8.82
C PHE A 20 6.44 -10.66 8.34
N TRP A 21 7.26 -9.62 8.15
CA TRP A 21 6.79 -8.32 7.67
C TRP A 21 6.09 -8.38 6.31
N LEU A 22 6.65 -9.17 5.38
CA LEU A 22 6.07 -9.33 4.04
C LEU A 22 4.82 -10.22 4.05
N GLY A 23 4.74 -11.16 4.99
CA GLY A 23 3.60 -12.05 5.16
C GLY A 23 3.33 -12.90 3.92
N PRO A 24 2.06 -13.02 3.48
CA PRO A 24 1.69 -13.85 2.33
C PRO A 24 1.96 -13.17 0.98
N ALA A 25 2.47 -11.94 0.96
CA ALA A 25 2.74 -11.22 -0.28
C ALA A 25 3.88 -11.89 -1.09
N PRO A 26 3.97 -11.65 -2.41
CA PRO A 26 5.04 -12.19 -3.23
C PRO A 26 6.42 -11.87 -2.65
N LYS A 27 7.29 -12.88 -2.54
CA LYS A 27 8.66 -12.71 -2.02
C LYS A 27 9.44 -11.70 -2.86
N ARG A 28 10.14 -10.80 -2.18
CA ARG A 28 10.99 -9.76 -2.79
C ARG A 28 12.32 -9.68 -2.03
N PRO A 29 13.42 -9.27 -2.67
CA PRO A 29 14.60 -8.86 -1.92
C PRO A 29 14.27 -7.66 -1.03
N PHE A 30 15.01 -7.51 0.07
CA PHE A 30 14.86 -6.33 0.92
C PHE A 30 15.39 -5.09 0.21
N ASN A 31 14.64 -4.00 0.34
CA ASN A 31 14.99 -2.69 -0.18
C ASN A 31 14.34 -1.65 0.73
N ARG A 32 15.13 -0.74 1.30
CA ARG A 32 14.63 0.26 2.24
C ARG A 32 13.57 1.18 1.65
N ASN A 33 13.57 1.44 0.34
CA ASN A 33 12.49 2.20 -0.31
C ASN A 33 11.17 1.45 -0.35
N ARG A 34 11.18 0.12 -0.24
CA ARG A 34 9.98 -0.73 -0.23
C ARG A 34 9.51 -1.08 1.18
N PHE A 35 10.32 -0.76 2.18
CA PHE A 35 10.08 -1.06 3.58
C PHE A 35 9.24 0.05 4.26
N HIS A 36 9.16 0.03 5.60
CA HIS A 36 8.33 0.92 6.42
C HIS A 36 8.16 2.35 5.87
N PHE A 37 6.95 2.89 6.04
CA PHE A 37 6.46 4.14 5.48
C PHE A 37 6.20 4.11 3.96
N ASN A 38 7.20 3.78 3.14
CA ASN A 38 7.08 3.83 1.68
C ASN A 38 6.40 2.60 1.06
N PHE A 39 6.24 1.51 1.82
CA PHE A 39 5.56 0.29 1.40
C PHE A 39 4.19 0.56 0.74
N ARG A 40 3.47 1.60 1.18
CA ARG A 40 2.13 2.00 0.71
C ARG A 40 2.04 2.31 -0.78
N TRP A 41 3.17 2.60 -1.42
CA TRP A 41 3.24 2.94 -2.83
C TRP A 41 3.38 1.72 -3.75
N PHE A 42 3.44 0.51 -3.19
CA PHE A 42 3.66 -0.71 -3.95
C PHE A 42 2.42 -1.61 -3.98
N TRP A 43 2.00 -1.97 -5.19
CA TRP A 43 0.73 -2.65 -5.43
C TRP A 43 0.70 -4.11 -4.97
N ASP A 44 1.85 -4.78 -4.93
CA ASP A 44 1.97 -6.20 -4.59
C ASP A 44 1.59 -6.53 -3.13
N TYR A 45 1.48 -5.53 -2.26
CA TYR A 45 1.02 -5.73 -0.88
C TYR A 45 0.29 -4.54 -0.22
N ALA A 46 0.26 -3.35 -0.83
CA ALA A 46 -0.27 -2.19 -0.13
C ALA A 46 -1.54 -1.56 -0.70
N GLY A 47 -1.90 -1.81 -1.97
CA GLY A 47 -3.14 -1.31 -2.59
C GLY A 47 -3.21 0.21 -2.87
N GLY A 48 -2.12 0.94 -2.64
CA GLY A 48 -2.00 2.37 -2.98
C GLY A 48 -2.83 3.31 -2.10
N MET A 49 -3.10 4.53 -2.60
CA MET A 49 -3.84 5.54 -1.84
C MET A 49 -5.29 5.16 -1.53
N MET A 50 -5.90 4.27 -2.32
CA MET A 50 -7.29 3.85 -2.09
C MET A 50 -7.44 3.02 -0.82
N THR A 51 -6.46 2.16 -0.52
CA THR A 51 -6.44 1.35 0.71
C THR A 51 -5.79 2.10 1.88
N ASP A 52 -4.89 3.06 1.62
CA ASP A 52 -4.28 3.93 2.65
C ASP A 52 -5.28 4.99 3.14
N TRP A 53 -5.63 5.97 2.31
CA TRP A 53 -6.53 7.07 2.69
C TRP A 53 -7.99 6.83 2.32
N GLY A 54 -8.23 6.17 1.17
CA GLY A 54 -9.58 5.99 0.64
C GLY A 54 -10.49 5.25 1.62
N VAL A 55 -9.97 4.24 2.33
CA VAL A 55 -10.73 3.48 3.34
C VAL A 55 -11.29 4.38 4.44
N HIS A 56 -10.52 5.34 4.94
CA HIS A 56 -10.95 6.25 6.00
C HIS A 56 -12.07 7.17 5.53
N ILE A 57 -12.00 7.65 4.29
CA ILE A 57 -13.03 8.53 3.71
C ILE A 57 -14.33 7.75 3.46
N ILE A 58 -14.22 6.51 2.97
CA ILE A 58 -15.37 5.62 2.76
C ILE A 58 -16.04 5.29 4.09
N ASP A 59 -15.26 5.01 5.15
CA ASP A 59 -15.79 4.74 6.49
C ASP A 59 -16.60 5.92 7.03
N TYR A 60 -16.08 7.16 6.92
CA TYR A 60 -16.83 8.36 7.32
C TYR A 60 -18.14 8.54 6.52
N ALA A 61 -18.13 8.25 5.22
CA ALA A 61 -19.35 8.31 4.41
C ALA A 61 -20.39 7.26 4.86
N LEU A 62 -19.96 6.02 5.11
CA LEU A 62 -20.83 4.95 5.62
C LEU A 62 -21.38 5.29 7.00
N PHE A 63 -20.54 5.82 7.89
CA PHE A 63 -20.94 6.29 9.22
C PHE A 63 -22.02 7.37 9.13
N GLY A 64 -21.82 8.40 8.28
CA GLY A 64 -22.80 9.46 8.06
C GLY A 64 -24.14 8.95 7.50
N MET A 65 -24.11 7.91 6.66
CA MET A 65 -25.30 7.25 6.11
C MET A 65 -25.93 6.22 7.05
N LYS A 66 -25.35 5.98 8.24
CA LYS A 66 -25.72 4.90 9.17
C LYS A 66 -25.76 3.53 8.49
N GLN A 67 -24.75 3.26 7.64
CA GLN A 67 -24.58 1.98 6.96
C GLN A 67 -23.30 1.30 7.45
N TYR A 68 -23.31 -0.03 7.49
CA TYR A 68 -22.12 -0.82 7.86
C TYR A 68 -21.26 -1.17 6.63
N ALA A 69 -21.90 -1.43 5.48
CA ALA A 69 -21.22 -1.85 4.27
C ALA A 69 -21.91 -1.27 3.02
N PRO A 70 -21.17 -1.04 1.93
CA PRO A 70 -21.77 -0.66 0.66
C PRO A 70 -22.60 -1.81 0.08
N LYS A 71 -23.68 -1.48 -0.64
CA LYS A 71 -24.50 -2.47 -1.37
C LYS A 71 -23.80 -3.00 -2.63
N SER A 72 -22.98 -2.16 -3.24
CA SER A 72 -22.17 -2.48 -4.42
C SER A 72 -20.95 -1.57 -4.45
N VAL A 73 -19.89 -2.02 -5.13
CA VAL A 73 -18.64 -1.27 -5.31
C VAL A 73 -18.24 -1.34 -6.78
N MET A 74 -17.77 -0.22 -7.31
CA MET A 74 -17.20 -0.13 -8.66
C MET A 74 -15.98 0.77 -8.59
N SER A 75 -14.92 0.38 -9.28
CA SER A 75 -13.68 1.17 -9.38
C SER A 75 -13.17 1.10 -10.80
N MET A 76 -12.60 2.20 -11.27
CA MET A 76 -11.91 2.28 -12.54
C MET A 76 -10.51 2.83 -12.26
N GLY A 77 -9.50 2.20 -12.85
CA GLY A 77 -8.11 2.59 -12.71
C GLY A 77 -7.35 2.22 -13.97
N GLY A 78 -6.17 2.80 -14.12
CA GLY A 78 -5.30 2.63 -15.28
C GLY A 78 -4.19 3.65 -15.20
N GLU A 79 -3.14 3.45 -16.00
CA GLU A 79 -2.10 4.45 -16.18
C GLU A 79 -2.70 5.61 -16.99
N LEU A 80 -3.11 6.67 -16.31
CA LEU A 80 -3.50 7.92 -16.97
C LEU A 80 -2.21 8.68 -17.34
N GLY A 81 -1.49 8.20 -18.35
CA GLY A 81 -0.28 8.86 -18.84
C GLY A 81 0.36 8.19 -20.06
N LEU A 82 0.48 8.98 -21.14
CA LEU A 82 1.45 8.82 -22.23
C LEU A 82 2.89 9.05 -21.73
#